data_AF-A0A365MNM1-F1
#
_entry.id   AF-A0A365MNM1-F1
#
_cell.length_a   1.000
_cell.length_b   1.000
_cell.length_c   1.000
_cell.angle_alpha   90.00
_cell.angle_beta   90.00
_cell.angle_gamma   90.00
#
_symmetry.space_group_name_H-M   'P 1'
#
loop_
_entity.id
_entity.type
_entity.pdbx_description
1 polymer ?
#
loop_
_entity_poly.entity_id
_entity_poly.type
_entity_poly.pdbx_seq_one_letter_code
_entity_poly.pdbx_strand_id
1 'polypeptide(L)'
;MAEEPMLLRIPPEIRMLIYDYLLDNGGTKDISIRNQSKREYEARRSKTQRSAYHMMERTIARKSYKTTYCADPHPRRSMHTAVMQINRKIREEASHYLYTKHAFHFGEDLEALVPFLTDKTPRTRDLVREISLYKRSPTNVMEPDSYDWSSALGHEGHGTARRA
;
A
#
# COMPACT_ATOMS: atom_id res chain seq x y z
N MET A 1 22.36 -5.57 29.36
CA MET A 1 21.09 -4.80 29.33
C MET A 1 21.03 -4.14 27.97
N ALA A 2 19.99 -4.37 27.16
CA ALA A 2 19.89 -3.71 25.86
C ALA A 2 19.62 -2.22 26.10
N GLU A 3 20.49 -1.33 25.62
CA GLU A 3 20.27 0.10 25.72
C GLU A 3 18.98 0.49 25.01
N GLU A 4 18.15 1.28 25.66
CA GLU A 4 16.94 1.80 25.05
C GLU A 4 17.30 2.70 23.85
N PRO A 5 16.69 2.47 22.65
CA PRO A 5 16.93 3.27 21.46
C PRO A 5 16.82 4.77 21.76
N MET A 6 17.76 5.58 21.25
CA MET A 6 17.79 7.02 21.53
C MET A 6 16.48 7.73 21.20
N LEU A 7 15.80 7.31 20.12
CA LEU A 7 14.51 7.89 19.74
C LEU A 7 13.44 7.69 20.83
N LEU A 8 13.46 6.57 21.58
CA LEU A 8 12.48 6.28 22.63
C LEU A 8 12.70 7.08 23.92
N ARG A 9 13.91 7.64 24.12
CA ARG A 9 14.21 8.55 25.24
C ARG A 9 13.57 9.92 25.07
N ILE A 10 13.20 10.28 23.83
CA ILE A 10 12.52 11.53 23.50
C ILE A 10 11.05 11.42 23.94
N PRO A 11 10.42 12.46 24.51
CA PRO A 11 9.00 12.44 24.86
C PRO A 11 8.08 12.04 23.67
N PRO A 12 6.98 11.31 23.92
CA PRO A 12 6.09 10.82 22.86
C PRO A 12 5.59 11.92 21.92
N GLU A 13 5.31 13.11 22.45
CA GLU A 13 4.79 14.25 21.70
C GLU A 13 5.80 14.71 20.63
N ILE A 14 7.08 14.75 20.99
CA ILE A 14 8.16 15.11 20.06
C ILE A 14 8.40 13.97 19.06
N ARG A 15 8.30 12.70 19.48
CA ARG A 15 8.36 11.56 18.54
C ARG A 15 7.26 11.65 17.49
N MET A 16 6.05 12.05 17.88
CA MET A 16 4.95 12.25 16.94
C MET A 16 5.26 13.33 15.90
N LEU A 17 5.85 14.46 16.30
CA LEU A 17 6.30 15.50 15.35
C LEU A 17 7.38 14.98 14.40
N ILE A 18 8.30 14.16 14.90
CA ILE A 18 9.32 13.50 14.08
C ILE A 18 8.67 12.57 13.06
N TYR A 19 7.69 11.75 13.47
CA TYR A 19 6.97 10.88 12.55
C TYR A 19 6.17 11.67 11.52
N ASP A 20 5.58 12.80 11.89
CA ASP A 20 4.91 13.69 10.94
C ASP A 20 5.86 14.14 9.84
N TYR A 21 7.05 14.61 10.22
CA TYR A 21 8.07 15.03 9.26
C TYR A 21 8.60 13.86 8.41
N LEU A 22 8.96 12.73 9.03
CA LEU A 22 9.59 11.60 8.34
C LEU A 22 8.63 10.85 7.43
N LEU A 23 7.34 10.85 7.75
CA LEU A 23 6.31 10.10 7.03
C LEU A 23 5.38 11.02 6.25
N ASP A 24 5.74 12.29 6.08
CA ASP A 24 5.02 13.18 5.19
C ASP A 24 5.23 12.78 3.73
N ASN A 25 4.13 12.73 2.99
CA ASN A 25 4.10 12.35 1.59
C ASN A 25 4.09 13.60 0.69
N GLY A 26 4.94 14.59 1.00
CA GLY A 26 5.02 15.85 0.26
C GLY A 26 3.75 16.70 0.37
N GLY A 27 3.07 16.64 1.52
CA GLY A 27 1.82 17.33 1.82
C GLY A 27 0.54 16.68 1.29
N THR A 28 0.62 15.58 0.53
CA THR A 28 -0.57 14.83 0.08
C THR A 28 -0.86 13.62 0.97
N LYS A 29 -2.13 13.36 1.24
CA LYS A 29 -2.57 12.15 1.95
C LYS A 29 -2.58 10.92 1.05
N ASP A 30 -2.48 11.11 -0.26
CA ASP A 30 -2.70 10.05 -1.24
C ASP A 30 -1.40 9.30 -1.57
N ILE A 31 -1.37 8.03 -1.21
CA ILE A 31 -0.29 7.11 -1.56
C ILE A 31 -0.79 6.17 -2.65
N SER A 32 -0.38 6.45 -3.89
CA SER A 32 -0.58 5.50 -4.98
C SER A 32 0.27 4.24 -4.79
N ILE A 33 -0.36 3.07 -4.83
CA ILE A 33 0.26 1.76 -4.84
C ILE A 33 0.17 1.20 -6.25
N ARG A 34 1.31 0.80 -6.80
CA ARG A 34 1.48 0.35 -8.19
C ARG A 34 2.20 -0.98 -8.25
N ASN A 35 2.00 -1.69 -9.35
CA ASN A 35 2.82 -2.84 -9.70
C ASN A 35 4.22 -2.37 -10.10
N GLN A 36 5.27 -3.03 -9.60
CA GLN A 36 6.61 -2.80 -10.13
C GLN A 36 6.68 -3.28 -11.59
N SER A 37 7.48 -2.60 -12.40
CA SER A 37 7.84 -3.14 -13.70
C SER A 37 8.63 -4.45 -13.52
N LYS A 38 8.54 -5.34 -14.51
CA LYS A 38 9.29 -6.62 -14.50
C LYS A 38 10.79 -6.40 -14.22
N ARG A 39 11.39 -5.39 -14.85
CA ARG A 39 12.80 -5.03 -14.69
C ARG A 39 13.14 -4.58 -13.27
N GLU A 40 12.30 -3.73 -12.66
CA GLU A 40 12.52 -3.26 -11.28
C GLU A 40 12.37 -4.39 -10.28
N TYR A 41 11.37 -5.25 -10.47
CA TYR A 41 11.17 -6.41 -9.63
C TYR A 41 12.38 -7.34 -9.68
N GLU A 42 12.86 -7.71 -10.87
CA GLU A 42 14.04 -8.56 -11.04
C GLU A 42 15.29 -7.97 -10.37
N ALA A 43 15.50 -6.65 -10.46
CA ALA A 43 16.61 -5.96 -9.84
C ALA A 43 16.53 -5.92 -8.29
N ARG A 44 15.32 -5.97 -7.72
CA ARG A 44 15.08 -5.79 -6.27
C ARG A 44 14.58 -7.04 -5.55
N ARG A 45 14.32 -8.14 -6.27
CA ARG A 45 13.67 -9.35 -5.73
C ARG A 45 14.38 -9.94 -4.50
N SER A 46 15.71 -9.83 -4.42
CA SER A 46 16.49 -10.36 -3.29
C SER A 46 16.47 -9.47 -2.05
N LYS A 47 16.04 -8.21 -2.20
CA LYS A 47 16.05 -7.19 -1.12
C LYS A 47 14.64 -6.86 -0.61
N THR A 48 13.60 -7.21 -1.36
CA THR A 48 12.23 -6.95 -0.96
C THR A 48 11.72 -8.04 -0.02
N GLN A 49 11.03 -7.62 1.04
CA GLN A 49 10.27 -8.52 1.91
C GLN A 49 8.79 -8.61 1.50
N ARG A 50 8.39 -7.89 0.44
CA ARG A 50 7.01 -7.84 -0.02
C ARG A 50 6.64 -9.11 -0.77
N SER A 51 5.40 -9.56 -0.59
CA SER A 51 4.87 -10.71 -1.31
C SER A 51 4.92 -10.50 -2.82
N ALA A 52 5.36 -11.53 -3.54
CA ALA A 52 5.37 -11.57 -5.00
C ALA A 52 4.09 -12.21 -5.53
N TYR A 53 3.62 -11.75 -6.68
CA TYR A 53 2.43 -12.26 -7.36
C TYR A 53 2.62 -12.20 -8.87
N HIS A 54 1.72 -12.86 -9.60
CA HIS A 54 1.75 -12.93 -11.05
C HIS A 54 0.82 -11.91 -11.67
N MET A 55 1.31 -11.20 -12.68
CA MET A 55 0.52 -10.36 -13.57
C MET A 55 0.52 -10.93 -14.97
N MET A 56 -0.54 -10.62 -15.71
CA MET A 56 -0.62 -10.85 -17.14
C MET A 56 -0.35 -9.52 -17.85
N GLU A 57 0.60 -9.53 -18.78
CA GLU A 57 0.87 -8.39 -19.62
C GLU A 57 -0.35 -8.09 -20.51
N ARG A 58 -0.74 -6.82 -20.59
CA ARG A 58 -1.87 -6.36 -21.41
C ARG A 58 -1.51 -6.23 -22.89
N THR A 59 -0.67 -7.15 -23.38
CA THR A 59 -0.23 -7.25 -24.79
C THR A 59 -0.93 -8.43 -25.46
N ILE A 60 -0.95 -8.44 -26.79
CA ILE A 60 -1.54 -9.54 -27.59
C ILE A 60 -0.91 -10.89 -27.23
N ALA A 61 0.38 -10.89 -26.87
CA ALA A 61 1.12 -12.09 -26.50
C ALA A 61 0.78 -12.64 -25.09
N ARG A 62 0.02 -11.90 -24.27
CA ARG A 62 -0.45 -12.29 -22.91
C ARG A 62 0.61 -13.01 -22.07
N LYS A 63 1.79 -12.43 -21.93
CA LYS A 63 2.87 -13.04 -21.14
C LYS A 63 2.63 -12.85 -19.64
N SER A 64 2.75 -13.92 -18.87
CA SER A 64 2.77 -13.83 -17.40
C SER A 64 4.15 -13.40 -16.90
N TYR A 65 4.20 -12.50 -15.91
CA TYR A 65 5.43 -12.16 -15.20
C TYR A 65 5.19 -12.02 -13.70
N LYS A 66 6.24 -12.23 -12.90
CA LYS A 66 6.20 -11.98 -11.45
C LYS A 66 6.48 -10.51 -11.18
N THR A 67 5.74 -9.95 -10.24
CA THR A 67 5.95 -8.60 -9.72
C THR A 67 5.64 -8.53 -8.23
N THR A 68 5.85 -7.35 -7.65
CA THR A 68 5.38 -6.97 -6.32
C THR A 68 4.89 -5.52 -6.36
N TYR A 69 4.22 -5.08 -5.30
CA TYR A 69 3.73 -3.71 -5.23
C TYR A 69 4.82 -2.73 -4.76
N CYS A 70 4.69 -1.48 -5.19
CA CYS A 70 5.46 -0.35 -4.70
C CYS A 70 4.57 0.87 -4.49
N ALA A 71 5.03 1.76 -3.62
CA ALA A 71 4.45 3.09 -3.55
C ALA A 71 5.02 3.89 -4.74
N ASP A 72 4.15 4.49 -5.55
CA ASP A 72 4.51 5.20 -6.77
C ASP A 72 5.52 6.32 -6.48
N PRO A 73 6.66 6.41 -7.18
CA PRO A 73 7.64 7.46 -6.91
C PRO A 73 7.06 8.84 -7.24
N HIS A 74 6.68 9.58 -6.21
CA HIS A 74 6.23 10.96 -6.35
C HIS A 74 7.42 11.90 -6.13
N PRO A 75 7.67 12.90 -7.00
CA PRO A 75 8.88 13.73 -6.95
C PRO A 75 9.03 14.53 -5.64
N ARG A 76 7.92 14.81 -4.95
CA ARG A 76 7.91 15.48 -3.63
C ARG A 76 7.86 14.51 -2.44
N ARG A 77 7.76 13.20 -2.69
CA ARG A 77 7.69 12.19 -1.63
C ARG A 77 9.08 11.86 -1.15
N SER A 78 9.43 12.37 0.03
CA SER A 78 10.63 12.00 0.80
C SER A 78 10.27 11.22 2.05
N MET A 79 9.38 10.22 1.92
CA MET A 79 8.99 9.40 3.07
C MET A 79 10.14 8.47 3.50
N HIS A 80 10.57 8.60 4.74
CA HIS A 80 11.66 7.83 5.32
C HIS A 80 11.14 6.63 6.13
N THR A 81 10.42 5.71 5.45
CA THR A 81 9.76 4.56 6.10
C THR A 81 10.73 3.55 6.73
N ALA A 82 12.03 3.64 6.46
CA ALA A 82 13.06 2.80 7.07
C ALA A 82 13.08 2.91 8.61
N VAL A 83 12.66 4.05 9.16
CA VAL A 83 12.54 4.26 10.62
C VAL A 83 11.61 3.22 11.27
N MET A 84 10.60 2.73 10.54
CA MET A 84 9.65 1.74 11.04
C MET A 84 10.27 0.35 11.21
N GLN A 85 11.49 0.13 10.74
CA GLN A 85 12.15 -1.18 10.83
C GLN A 85 13.05 -1.34 12.06
N ILE A 86 13.38 -0.25 12.76
CA ILE A 86 14.44 -0.24 13.78
C ILE A 86 14.02 -0.79 15.14
N ASN A 87 12.75 -0.63 15.54
CA ASN A 87 12.25 -1.05 16.84
C ASN A 87 10.74 -1.30 16.80
N ARG A 88 10.24 -2.24 17.62
CA ARG A 88 8.81 -2.59 17.67
C ARG A 88 7.92 -1.43 18.13
N LYS A 89 8.28 -0.70 19.19
CA LYS A 89 7.50 0.43 19.70
C LYS A 89 7.46 1.58 18.68
N ILE A 90 8.61 1.87 18.07
CA ILE A 90 8.71 2.87 16.98
C ILE A 90 7.86 2.44 15.79
N ARG A 91 7.90 1.16 15.40
CA ARG A 91 7.03 0.62 14.36
C ARG A 91 5.56 0.81 14.69
N GLU A 92 5.14 0.51 15.91
CA GLU A 92 3.74 0.65 16.34
C GLU A 92 3.27 2.11 16.27
N GLU A 93 4.03 3.05 16.84
CA GLU A 93 3.72 4.48 16.80
C GLU A 93 3.70 5.04 15.38
N ALA A 94 4.76 4.75 14.60
CA ALA A 94 4.88 5.20 13.21
C ALA A 94 3.83 4.58 12.29
N SER A 95 3.42 3.33 12.53
CA SER A 95 2.34 2.68 11.76
C SER A 95 1.01 3.38 12.00
N HIS A 96 0.72 3.77 13.24
CA HIS A 96 -0.47 4.57 13.54
C HIS A 96 -0.46 5.85 12.69
N TYR A 97 0.68 6.53 12.61
CA TYR A 97 0.80 7.74 11.79
C TYR A 97 0.60 7.46 10.29
N LEU A 98 1.36 6.53 9.74
CA LEU A 98 1.38 6.24 8.31
C LEU A 98 0.01 5.79 7.80
N TYR A 99 -0.57 4.77 8.42
CA TYR A 99 -1.75 4.11 7.87
C TYR A 99 -3.08 4.83 8.18
N THR A 100 -3.12 5.64 9.24
CA THR A 100 -4.35 6.42 9.56
C THR A 100 -4.42 7.77 8.84
N LYS A 101 -3.27 8.41 8.56
CA LYS A 101 -3.23 9.73 7.91
C LYS A 101 -3.40 9.66 6.39
N HIS A 102 -3.02 8.54 5.78
CA HIS A 102 -2.91 8.39 4.34
C HIS A 102 -4.01 7.49 3.76
N ALA A 103 -4.45 7.83 2.55
CA ALA A 103 -5.32 7.02 1.71
C ALA A 103 -4.47 6.24 0.70
N PHE A 104 -4.79 4.96 0.50
CA PHE A 104 -4.04 4.09 -0.41
C PHE A 104 -4.81 3.86 -1.72
N HIS A 105 -4.23 4.32 -2.83
CA HIS A 105 -4.86 4.32 -4.15
C HIS A 105 -4.22 3.27 -5.04
N PHE A 106 -4.96 2.24 -5.44
CA PHE A 106 -4.43 1.16 -6.28
C PHE A 106 -4.67 1.43 -7.77
N GLY A 107 -5.61 2.31 -8.13
CA GLY A 107 -5.97 2.57 -9.52
C GLY A 107 -6.29 1.25 -10.26
N GLU A 108 -5.67 1.04 -11.42
CA GLU A 108 -5.84 -0.17 -12.24
C GLU A 108 -5.08 -1.42 -11.74
N ASP A 109 -4.24 -1.28 -10.69
CA ASP A 109 -3.35 -2.31 -10.17
C ASP A 109 -4.00 -3.09 -9.01
N LEU A 110 -5.20 -3.63 -9.24
CA LEU A 110 -6.03 -4.26 -8.20
C LEU A 110 -5.38 -5.50 -7.58
N GLU A 111 -4.56 -6.22 -8.35
CA GLU A 111 -3.84 -7.41 -7.91
C GLU A 111 -2.84 -7.11 -6.77
N ALA A 112 -2.41 -5.84 -6.64
CA ALA A 112 -1.52 -5.41 -5.58
C ALA A 112 -2.21 -5.31 -4.21
N LEU A 113 -3.54 -5.21 -4.15
CA LEU A 113 -4.30 -5.00 -2.92
C LEU A 113 -4.13 -6.14 -1.91
N VAL A 114 -4.34 -7.38 -2.36
CA VAL A 114 -4.30 -8.55 -1.48
C VAL A 114 -2.89 -8.78 -0.92
N PRO A 115 -1.81 -8.77 -1.73
CA PRO A 115 -0.43 -8.79 -1.24
C PRO A 115 -0.12 -7.61 -0.31
N PHE A 116 -0.59 -6.40 -0.63
CA PHE A 116 -0.37 -5.22 0.20
C PHE A 116 -0.92 -5.38 1.61
N LEU A 117 -2.16 -5.87 1.75
CA LEU A 117 -2.80 -6.09 3.04
C LEU A 117 -2.25 -7.31 3.78
N THR A 118 -1.97 -8.40 3.06
CA THR A 118 -1.43 -9.64 3.64
C THR A 118 -0.05 -9.42 4.27
N ASP A 119 0.78 -8.58 3.65
CA ASP A 119 2.10 -8.22 4.19
C ASP A 119 2.04 -7.39 5.48
N LYS A 120 0.86 -6.93 5.90
CA LYS A 120 0.68 -6.14 7.12
C LYS A 120 0.23 -7.02 8.27
N THR A 121 0.69 -6.68 9.48
CA THR A 121 0.15 -7.30 10.69
C THR A 121 -1.34 -6.96 10.83
N PRO A 122 -2.16 -7.81 11.48
CA PRO A 122 -3.58 -7.54 11.70
C PRO A 122 -3.84 -6.14 12.27
N ARG A 123 -3.10 -5.77 13.32
CA ARG A 123 -3.17 -4.43 13.93
C ARG A 123 -2.86 -3.29 12.94
N THR A 124 -1.95 -3.51 11.98
CA THR A 124 -1.63 -2.49 10.97
C THR A 124 -2.73 -2.39 9.90
N ARG A 125 -3.39 -3.50 9.58
CA ARG A 125 -4.53 -3.52 8.65
C ARG A 125 -5.69 -2.71 9.20
N ASP A 126 -5.97 -2.83 10.50
CA ASP A 126 -7.05 -2.09 11.18
C ASP A 126 -6.84 -0.57 11.18
N LEU A 127 -5.60 -0.11 10.98
CA LEU A 127 -5.27 1.31 10.89
C LEU A 127 -5.55 1.89 9.50
N VAL A 128 -5.66 1.06 8.45
CA VAL A 128 -5.93 1.52 7.09
C VAL A 128 -7.35 2.05 7.04
N ARG A 129 -7.50 3.37 6.86
CA ARG A 129 -8.83 4.02 6.87
C ARG A 129 -9.47 4.15 5.50
N GLU A 130 -8.64 4.29 4.46
CA GLU A 130 -9.14 4.60 3.13
C GLU A 130 -8.34 3.85 2.06
N ILE A 131 -9.09 3.15 1.20
CA ILE A 131 -8.56 2.43 0.04
C ILE A 131 -9.43 2.81 -1.16
N SER A 132 -8.78 3.25 -2.23
CA SER A 132 -9.44 3.58 -3.49
C SER A 132 -8.99 2.66 -4.60
N LEU A 133 -9.97 2.10 -5.31
CA LEU A 133 -9.79 1.11 -6.37
C LEU A 133 -10.42 1.64 -7.66
N TYR A 134 -9.80 1.37 -8.80
CA TYR A 134 -10.36 1.73 -10.10
C TYR A 134 -10.36 0.51 -11.02
N LYS A 135 -11.55 -0.01 -11.32
CA LYS A 135 -11.73 -1.08 -12.30
C LYS A 135 -12.09 -0.46 -13.63
N ARG A 136 -11.19 -0.55 -14.61
CA ARG A 136 -11.51 -0.18 -15.98
C ARG A 136 -12.29 -1.32 -16.63
N SER A 137 -13.58 -1.12 -16.86
CA SER A 137 -14.36 -2.03 -17.70
C SER A 137 -13.85 -1.93 -19.14
N PRO A 138 -13.55 -3.06 -19.82
CA PRO A 138 -13.28 -3.00 -21.25
C PRO A 138 -14.51 -2.45 -21.95
N THR A 139 -14.35 -1.37 -22.71
CA THR A 139 -15.44 -0.68 -23.43
C THR A 139 -15.96 -1.46 -24.64
N ASN A 140 -15.62 -2.74 -24.77
CA ASN A 140 -16.25 -3.67 -25.69
C ASN A 140 -17.01 -4.72 -24.89
N VAL A 141 -18.24 -4.37 -24.52
CA VAL A 141 -19.25 -5.33 -24.05
C VAL A 141 -20.07 -5.75 -25.26
N MET A 142 -19.71 -6.91 -25.80
CA MET A 142 -20.67 -7.93 -26.23
C MET A 142 -20.19 -9.15 -25.44
N GLU A 143 -20.54 -9.35 -24.16
CA GLU A 143 -21.83 -9.71 -23.57
C GLU A 143 -21.72 -9.61 -22.02
N PRO A 144 -22.80 -9.76 -21.25
CA PRO A 144 -22.79 -9.47 -19.82
C PRO A 144 -22.35 -10.69 -19.01
N ASP A 145 -21.09 -10.71 -18.56
CA ASP A 145 -20.70 -11.64 -17.49
C ASP A 145 -20.94 -11.00 -16.12
N SER A 146 -22.07 -11.40 -15.56
CA SER A 146 -22.45 -11.27 -14.17
C SER A 146 -21.53 -12.10 -13.28
N TYR A 147 -20.27 -11.72 -13.09
CA TYR A 147 -19.43 -12.38 -12.07
C TYR A 147 -18.54 -11.39 -11.31
N ASP A 148 -18.75 -11.42 -9.99
CA ASP A 148 -17.78 -11.17 -8.92
C ASP A 148 -17.36 -9.75 -8.55
N TRP A 149 -18.34 -8.96 -8.09
CA TRP A 149 -18.10 -8.07 -6.94
C TRP A 149 -18.47 -8.72 -5.59
N SER A 150 -19.09 -9.90 -5.62
CA SER A 150 -19.56 -10.68 -4.47
C SER A 150 -18.43 -11.14 -3.54
N SER A 151 -17.24 -11.37 -4.07
CA SER A 151 -16.09 -11.84 -3.28
C SER A 151 -15.37 -10.73 -2.49
N ALA A 152 -15.62 -9.45 -2.80
CA ALA A 152 -14.97 -8.32 -2.15
C ALA A 152 -15.79 -7.68 -1.01
N LEU A 153 -17.10 -7.92 -0.96
CA LEU A 153 -18.04 -7.26 -0.03
C LEU A 153 -18.64 -8.19 1.03
N GLY A 154 -18.04 -9.36 1.25
CA GLY A 154 -18.39 -10.26 2.34
C GLY A 154 -17.94 -9.77 3.72
N HIS A 155 -18.33 -8.56 4.13
CA HIS A 155 -18.63 -8.20 5.52
C HIS A 155 -19.24 -6.79 5.56
N GLU A 156 -20.51 -6.75 5.98
CA GLU A 156 -21.41 -5.64 6.30
C GLU A 156 -20.88 -4.20 6.40
N GLY A 157 -21.60 -3.26 5.78
CA GLY A 157 -21.67 -1.86 6.22
C GLY A 157 -21.68 -0.82 5.10
N HIS A 158 -22.88 -0.45 4.63
CA HIS A 158 -23.25 0.76 3.88
C HIS A 158 -22.11 1.67 3.36
N GLY A 159 -21.71 1.48 2.09
CA GLY A 159 -20.86 2.42 1.35
C GLY A 159 -21.50 2.81 0.03
N THR A 160 -22.03 4.04 -0.06
CA THR A 160 -22.53 4.64 -1.31
C THR A 160 -21.39 4.86 -2.30
N ALA A 161 -21.36 4.08 -3.38
CA ALA A 161 -20.52 4.35 -4.54
C ALA A 161 -21.12 5.49 -5.37
N ARG A 162 -20.47 6.66 -5.42
CA ARG A 162 -20.77 7.69 -6.41
C ARG A 162 -19.90 7.50 -7.64
N ARG A 163 -20.55 7.44 -8.80
CA ARG A 163 -19.96 7.45 -10.13
C ARG A 163 -19.69 8.90 -10.51
N ALA A 164 -18.47 9.21 -10.94
CA ALA A 164 -18.18 10.40 -11.73
C ALA A 164 -18.24 10.04 -13.22
#